data_AF-A0A9D7H794-F1
#
_entry.id   AF-A0A9D7H794-F1
#
_cell.length_a   1.000
_cell.length_b   1.000
_cell.length_c   1.000
_cell.angle_alpha   90.00
_cell.angle_beta   90.00
_cell.angle_gamma   90.00
#
_symmetry.space_group_name_H-M   'P 1'
#
loop_
_entity.id
_entity.type
_entity.pdbx_description
1 polymer ?
#
loop_
_entity_poly.entity_id
_entity_poly.type
_entity_poly.pdbx_seq_one_letter_code
_entity_poly.pdbx_strand_id
1 'polypeptide(L)'
;MMDRVSRCYLGGLGAIVLVAHAAACSDAASNTLNPGATAPTGTAPAPTAAPSGSTSAPQPFGAPPSSGPGSASSSAHQFFVAKVYPAIQTTCGACHATGTAGAPMFLQGTADTAYQSLDARGMIVTSSSLLSKGTHAGGAAPALAPAQAATIQEWLALEAKERVGQAAPVNILEKVGSCFSQGLFEAIQWGALKTVARTNENPDQCTDCNDARCATCHTAGDNGFYMGVASGVEPDIKTFEGTKKTPFITRYIGLSGTQPVPSYGVRIKAQAVAVGPDYSHPKFVLTPERENAINVFVSDAITKYNGKLCGN
;
A
#
# COMPACT_ATOMS: atom_id res chain seq x y z
N MET A 1 -60.85 1.00 24.11
CA MET A 1 -61.53 -0.25 24.50
C MET A 1 -61.38 -1.25 23.37
N MET A 2 -61.19 -2.51 23.73
CA MET A 2 -60.81 -3.67 22.91
C MET A 2 -59.31 -3.96 22.84
N ASP A 3 -58.89 -4.63 23.92
CA ASP A 3 -57.90 -5.70 23.99
C ASP A 3 -57.79 -6.55 22.71
N ARG A 4 -56.56 -6.96 22.41
CA ARG A 4 -56.24 -8.40 22.30
C ARG A 4 -54.73 -8.63 22.41
N VAL A 5 -54.40 -9.29 23.52
CA VAL A 5 -53.18 -10.02 23.81
C VAL A 5 -52.99 -11.14 22.78
N SER A 6 -51.77 -11.33 22.28
CA SER A 6 -51.35 -12.62 21.74
C SER A 6 -49.86 -12.86 22.01
N ARG A 7 -49.61 -13.88 22.83
CA ARG A 7 -48.29 -14.43 23.17
C ARG A 7 -47.83 -15.37 22.05
N CYS A 8 -46.58 -15.26 21.62
CA CYS A 8 -45.90 -16.32 20.86
C CYS A 8 -44.51 -16.60 21.48
N TYR A 9 -44.45 -17.77 22.13
CA TYR A 9 -43.36 -18.76 22.26
C TYR A 9 -41.88 -18.36 22.31
N LEU A 10 -41.27 -18.75 23.43
CA LEU A 10 -39.90 -19.25 23.55
C LEU A 10 -39.66 -20.44 22.61
N GLY A 11 -38.48 -20.52 21.99
CA GLY A 11 -37.94 -21.79 21.52
C GLY A 11 -36.86 -21.63 20.45
N GLY A 12 -35.59 -21.85 20.82
CA GLY A 12 -34.53 -22.12 19.86
C GLY A 12 -33.22 -21.37 20.11
N LEU A 13 -32.44 -21.82 21.10
CA LEU A 13 -30.99 -21.59 21.13
C LEU A 13 -30.35 -22.41 20.00
N GLY A 14 -30.33 -21.84 18.79
CA GLY A 14 -29.53 -22.35 17.68
C GLY A 14 -28.12 -21.80 17.80
N ALA A 15 -27.16 -22.65 18.16
CA ALA A 15 -25.74 -22.32 18.07
C ALA A 15 -25.37 -22.20 16.57
N ILE A 16 -25.35 -20.97 16.07
CA ILE A 16 -24.79 -20.66 14.74
C ILE A 16 -23.28 -20.76 14.87
N VAL A 17 -22.72 -21.88 14.44
CA VAL A 17 -21.28 -22.01 14.17
C VAL A 17 -20.97 -21.11 12.98
N LEU A 18 -20.45 -19.90 13.25
CA LEU A 18 -19.83 -19.07 12.22
C LEU A 18 -18.56 -19.80 11.76
N VAL A 19 -18.67 -20.50 10.63
CA VAL A 19 -17.51 -20.95 9.88
C VAL A 19 -16.82 -19.70 9.34
N ALA A 20 -15.74 -19.29 9.98
CA ALA A 20 -14.85 -18.26 9.47
C ALA A 20 -14.38 -18.72 8.09
N HIS A 21 -14.94 -18.12 7.04
CA HIS A 21 -14.37 -18.24 5.71
C HIS A 21 -13.02 -17.56 5.79
N ALA A 22 -11.95 -18.35 5.87
CA ALA A 22 -10.62 -17.87 5.53
C ALA A 22 -10.72 -17.37 4.09
N ALA A 23 -10.86 -16.05 3.93
CA ALA A 23 -10.66 -15.39 2.65
C ALA A 23 -9.20 -15.64 2.29
N ALA A 24 -8.96 -16.77 1.62
CA ALA A 24 -7.67 -17.08 1.08
C ALA A 24 -7.33 -15.91 0.15
N CYS A 25 -6.20 -15.28 0.39
CA CYS A 25 -5.52 -14.46 -0.61
C CYS A 25 -4.99 -15.42 -1.70
N SER A 26 -5.88 -16.22 -2.30
CA SER A 26 -5.55 -17.19 -3.32
C SER A 26 -5.73 -16.53 -4.68
N ASP A 27 -4.72 -15.74 -5.02
CA ASP A 27 -4.12 -15.86 -6.34
C ASP A 27 -2.73 -16.43 -6.09
N ALA A 28 -2.65 -17.76 -6.09
CA ALA A 28 -1.42 -18.51 -5.96
C ALA A 28 -0.58 -18.39 -7.25
N ALA A 29 -0.06 -17.20 -7.51
CA ALA A 29 1.30 -17.07 -7.99
C ALA A 29 2.11 -16.66 -6.76
N SER A 30 2.87 -17.60 -6.21
CA SER A 30 3.94 -17.28 -5.28
C SER A 30 4.94 -16.35 -5.98
N ASN A 31 4.70 -15.04 -5.91
CA ASN A 31 5.68 -14.02 -6.23
C ASN A 31 6.65 -13.86 -5.05
N THR A 32 7.14 -15.00 -4.53
CA THR A 32 8.45 -15.06 -3.93
C THR A 32 9.43 -14.48 -4.95
N LEU A 33 10.20 -13.50 -4.51
CA LEU A 33 11.32 -12.88 -5.20
C LEU A 33 12.11 -13.94 -5.98
N ASN A 34 11.84 -14.12 -7.27
CA ASN A 34 12.65 -14.96 -8.13
C ASN A 34 13.29 -14.08 -9.22
N PRO A 35 14.59 -13.78 -9.14
CA PRO A 35 15.33 -13.13 -10.22
C PRO A 35 15.61 -14.20 -11.28
N GLY A 36 14.63 -14.53 -12.11
CA GLY A 36 14.83 -15.63 -13.07
C GLY A 36 13.76 -15.87 -14.13
N ALA A 37 12.79 -14.99 -14.32
CA ALA A 37 11.88 -15.13 -15.46
C ALA A 37 12.61 -14.70 -16.75
N THR A 38 13.09 -15.67 -17.51
CA THR A 38 13.64 -15.48 -18.85
C THR A 38 12.57 -14.90 -19.78
N ALA A 39 12.81 -13.68 -20.27
CA ALA A 39 12.00 -13.03 -21.30
C ALA A 39 12.17 -13.72 -22.67
N PRO A 40 11.14 -13.71 -23.55
CA PRO A 40 11.26 -14.23 -24.91
C PRO A 40 12.28 -13.42 -25.72
N THR A 41 13.08 -14.14 -26.50
CA THR A 41 14.20 -13.66 -27.32
C THR A 41 13.76 -12.69 -28.42
N GLY A 42 13.71 -11.41 -28.09
CA GLY A 42 13.71 -10.30 -29.05
C GLY A 42 15.09 -9.64 -29.09
N THR A 43 15.67 -9.49 -30.28
CA THR A 43 17.01 -8.96 -30.54
C THR A 43 17.05 -7.44 -30.31
N ALA A 44 16.98 -7.01 -29.06
CA ALA A 44 17.25 -5.63 -28.64
C ALA A 44 18.70 -5.52 -28.09
N PRO A 45 19.36 -4.36 -28.21
CA PRO A 45 20.72 -4.17 -27.66
C PRO A 45 20.74 -4.50 -26.16
N ALA A 46 21.80 -5.20 -25.74
CA ALA A 46 21.93 -5.76 -24.41
C ALA A 46 21.67 -4.69 -23.32
N PRO A 47 20.65 -4.86 -22.47
CA PRO A 47 20.44 -3.97 -21.34
C PRO A 47 21.64 -4.11 -20.40
N THR A 48 22.23 -2.98 -20.02
CA THR A 48 23.16 -2.88 -18.89
C THR A 48 22.55 -3.64 -17.72
N ALA A 49 23.27 -4.64 -17.21
CA ALA A 49 22.77 -5.55 -16.18
C ALA A 49 22.08 -4.77 -15.06
N ALA A 50 20.78 -4.98 -14.90
CA ALA A 50 20.04 -4.43 -13.77
C ALA A 50 20.75 -4.90 -12.48
N PRO A 51 20.94 -4.03 -11.47
CA PRO A 51 21.58 -4.43 -10.23
C PRO A 51 20.80 -5.61 -9.64
N SER A 52 21.46 -6.76 -9.48
CA SER A 52 20.92 -7.89 -8.73
C SER A 52 20.52 -7.39 -7.36
N GLY A 53 19.21 -7.24 -7.14
CA GLY A 53 18.66 -6.85 -5.86
C GLY A 53 18.99 -7.93 -4.85
N SER A 54 20.01 -7.68 -4.03
CA SER A 54 20.32 -8.50 -2.86
C SER A 54 19.05 -8.60 -2.01
N THR A 55 18.54 -9.81 -1.83
CA THR A 55 17.51 -10.13 -0.85
C THR A 55 18.14 -10.12 0.54
N SER A 56 18.61 -8.96 0.97
CA SER A 56 19.06 -8.77 2.34
C SER A 56 17.86 -8.96 3.25
N ALA A 57 18.02 -9.76 4.31
CA ALA A 57 16.99 -9.93 5.33
C ALA A 57 16.50 -8.55 5.81
N PRO A 58 15.19 -8.41 6.14
CA PRO A 58 14.66 -7.13 6.59
C PRO A 58 15.51 -6.58 7.72
N GLN A 59 16.09 -5.39 7.53
CA GLN A 59 16.83 -4.74 8.60
C GLN A 59 15.87 -4.48 9.76
N PRO A 60 16.29 -4.78 11.01
CA PRO A 60 15.48 -4.46 12.18
C PRO A 60 15.22 -2.96 12.22
N PHE A 61 14.01 -2.58 12.61
CA PHE A 61 13.75 -1.21 13.03
C PHE A 61 14.70 -0.84 14.18
N GLY A 62 15.13 0.42 14.24
CA GLY A 62 15.86 0.92 15.40
C GLY A 62 15.06 0.68 16.67
N ALA A 63 15.71 0.52 17.82
CA ALA A 63 14.99 0.36 19.09
C ALA A 63 13.99 1.50 19.29
N PRO A 64 12.78 1.23 19.84
CA PRO A 64 11.88 2.31 20.21
C PRO A 64 12.60 3.30 21.14
N PRO A 65 12.19 4.59 21.18
CA PRO A 65 12.70 5.50 22.17
C PRO A 65 12.54 4.91 23.58
N SER A 66 13.51 5.15 24.46
CA SER A 66 13.50 4.57 25.81
C SER A 66 12.38 5.12 26.71
N SER A 67 11.85 6.29 26.36
CA SER A 67 10.72 6.93 27.05
C SER A 67 9.94 7.84 26.10
N GLY A 68 8.70 8.19 26.49
CA GLY A 68 7.81 9.04 25.71
C GLY A 68 6.98 8.27 24.67
N PRO A 69 6.22 8.98 23.83
CA PRO A 69 5.44 8.44 22.73
C PRO A 69 6.25 7.53 21.82
N GLY A 70 5.64 6.42 21.45
CA GLY A 70 6.32 5.37 20.68
C GLY A 70 7.32 4.56 21.47
N SER A 71 7.55 4.83 22.77
CA SER A 71 8.36 3.94 23.61
C SER A 71 7.62 2.63 23.89
N ALA A 72 8.39 1.57 24.14
CA ALA A 72 7.89 0.28 24.66
C ALA A 72 7.06 0.41 25.95
N SER A 73 7.32 1.46 26.73
CA SER A 73 6.65 1.74 28.00
C SER A 73 5.40 2.62 27.89
N SER A 74 5.15 3.21 26.72
CA SER A 74 3.99 4.08 26.51
C SER A 74 2.68 3.30 26.50
N SER A 75 1.59 3.90 27.01
CA SER A 75 0.31 3.21 27.12
C SER A 75 -0.30 2.98 25.74
N ALA A 76 -0.07 3.90 24.79
CA ALA A 76 -0.51 3.74 23.42
C ALA A 76 0.20 2.59 22.71
N HIS A 77 1.52 2.45 22.87
CA HIS A 77 2.25 1.33 22.28
C HIS A 77 1.88 -0.01 22.92
N GLN A 78 1.73 -0.07 24.24
CA GLN A 78 1.23 -1.27 24.93
C GLN A 78 -0.18 -1.65 24.45
N PHE A 79 -1.05 -0.67 24.23
CA PHE A 79 -2.37 -0.89 23.67
C PHE A 79 -2.28 -1.43 22.23
N PHE A 80 -1.38 -0.91 21.39
CA PHE A 80 -1.16 -1.43 20.06
C PHE A 80 -0.77 -2.91 20.10
N VAL A 81 0.25 -3.26 20.89
CA VAL A 81 0.76 -4.63 21.01
C VAL A 81 -0.33 -5.58 21.52
N ALA A 82 -1.10 -5.16 22.52
CA ALA A 82 -2.10 -6.01 23.16
C ALA A 82 -3.43 -6.12 22.40
N LYS A 83 -3.84 -5.08 21.66
CA LYS A 83 -5.19 -4.96 21.09
C LYS A 83 -5.19 -4.75 19.58
N VAL A 84 -4.44 -3.78 19.08
CA VAL A 84 -4.49 -3.40 17.65
C VAL A 84 -3.83 -4.46 16.79
N TYR A 85 -2.59 -4.84 17.10
CA TYR A 85 -1.82 -5.77 16.27
C TYR A 85 -2.53 -7.12 16.12
N PRO A 86 -2.98 -7.80 17.20
CA PRO A 86 -3.74 -9.05 17.04
C PRO A 86 -5.02 -8.87 16.23
N ALA A 87 -5.72 -7.73 16.41
CA ALA A 87 -6.98 -7.47 15.71
C ALA A 87 -6.79 -7.35 14.19
N ILE A 88 -5.71 -6.72 13.72
CA ILE A 88 -5.46 -6.55 12.28
C ILE A 88 -4.59 -7.66 11.68
N GLN A 89 -3.74 -8.31 12.47
CA GLN A 89 -2.82 -9.35 11.96
C GLN A 89 -3.59 -10.53 11.35
N THR A 90 -4.68 -10.96 12.00
CA THR A 90 -5.49 -12.07 11.51
C THR A 90 -6.13 -11.78 10.15
N THR A 91 -6.54 -10.52 9.91
CA THR A 91 -7.27 -10.14 8.69
C THR A 91 -6.34 -9.61 7.59
N CYS A 92 -5.31 -8.86 7.95
CA CYS A 92 -4.46 -8.12 7.03
C CYS A 92 -3.04 -8.72 6.89
N GLY A 93 -2.61 -9.52 7.87
CA GLY A 93 -1.24 -10.04 7.96
C GLY A 93 -0.83 -10.91 6.77
N ALA A 94 -1.77 -11.69 6.20
CA ALA A 94 -1.49 -12.58 5.06
C ALA A 94 -0.86 -11.86 3.86
N CYS A 95 -1.20 -10.58 3.65
CA CYS A 95 -0.58 -9.75 2.62
C CYS A 95 0.46 -8.78 3.18
N HIS A 96 0.16 -8.12 4.29
CA HIS A 96 0.99 -7.02 4.79
C HIS A 96 2.18 -7.45 5.64
N ALA A 97 2.31 -8.75 5.97
CA ALA A 97 3.52 -9.28 6.60
C ALA A 97 4.63 -9.61 5.60
N THR A 98 4.26 -10.01 4.38
CA THR A 98 5.18 -10.53 3.34
C THR A 98 5.26 -9.65 2.11
N GLY A 99 4.32 -8.71 1.94
CA GLY A 99 4.20 -7.89 0.75
C GLY A 99 3.52 -8.59 -0.44
N THR A 100 2.76 -9.66 -0.17
CA THR A 100 1.99 -10.38 -1.20
C THR A 100 1.16 -9.41 -2.04
N ALA A 101 1.15 -9.61 -3.36
CA ALA A 101 0.45 -8.75 -4.31
C ALA A 101 0.83 -7.25 -4.22
N GLY A 102 2.06 -6.95 -3.78
CA GLY A 102 2.57 -5.58 -3.68
C GLY A 102 2.00 -4.81 -2.50
N ALA A 103 1.49 -5.52 -1.50
CA ALA A 103 1.07 -4.93 -0.24
C ALA A 103 2.27 -4.26 0.46
N PRO A 104 2.10 -3.06 1.04
CA PRO A 104 3.12 -2.48 1.87
C PRO A 104 3.37 -3.35 3.12
N MET A 105 4.64 -3.66 3.38
CA MET A 105 5.06 -4.51 4.50
C MET A 105 5.07 -3.75 5.83
N PHE A 106 3.90 -3.41 6.36
CA PHE A 106 3.78 -2.76 7.67
C PHE A 106 3.38 -3.70 8.80
N LEU A 107 3.03 -4.96 8.50
CA LEU A 107 2.72 -6.00 9.50
C LEU A 107 3.79 -7.10 9.54
N GLN A 108 5.01 -6.78 9.13
CA GLN A 108 6.12 -7.73 9.16
C GLN A 108 6.61 -7.95 10.59
N GLY A 109 6.97 -9.20 10.92
CA GLY A 109 7.64 -9.56 12.18
C GLY A 109 6.72 -9.62 13.39
N THR A 110 7.08 -8.89 14.45
CA THR A 110 6.36 -8.81 15.73
C THR A 110 5.44 -7.59 15.77
N ALA A 111 4.66 -7.46 16.84
CA ALA A 111 3.87 -6.27 17.09
C ALA A 111 4.75 -5.01 17.18
N ASP A 112 5.89 -5.06 17.88
CA ASP A 112 6.81 -3.92 17.97
C ASP A 112 7.33 -3.48 16.59
N THR A 113 7.73 -4.43 15.74
CA THR A 113 8.22 -4.09 14.40
C THR A 113 7.12 -3.53 13.51
N ALA A 114 5.88 -4.03 13.65
CA ALA A 114 4.73 -3.47 12.95
C ALA A 114 4.41 -2.04 13.42
N TYR A 115 4.47 -1.79 14.73
CA TYR A 115 4.29 -0.46 15.32
C TYR A 115 5.30 0.54 14.74
N GLN A 116 6.59 0.18 14.79
CA GLN A 116 7.67 1.01 14.27
C GLN A 116 7.54 1.25 12.76
N SER A 117 7.04 0.26 12.01
CA SER A 117 6.74 0.43 10.58
C SER A 117 5.65 1.46 10.35
N LEU A 118 4.56 1.41 11.12
CA LEU A 118 3.47 2.38 11.03
C LEU A 118 3.94 3.79 11.41
N ASP A 119 4.77 3.90 12.44
CA ASP A 119 5.34 5.18 12.91
C ASP A 119 6.24 5.81 11.85
N ALA A 120 7.19 5.04 11.31
CA ALA A 120 8.13 5.48 10.26
C ALA A 120 7.44 5.90 8.95
N ARG A 121 6.21 5.43 8.73
CA ARG A 121 5.36 5.77 7.58
C ARG A 121 4.43 6.96 7.85
N GLY A 122 4.45 7.53 9.06
CA GLY A 122 3.55 8.60 9.47
C GLY A 122 2.07 8.16 9.54
N MET A 123 1.81 6.87 9.78
CA MET A 123 0.45 6.32 9.83
C MET A 123 -0.17 6.39 11.23
N ILE A 124 0.61 6.77 12.24
CA ILE A 124 0.16 6.98 13.63
C ILE A 124 -0.34 8.42 13.79
N VAL A 125 -1.49 8.71 13.17
CA VAL A 125 -2.19 10.00 13.23
C VAL A 125 -3.70 9.76 13.28
N THR A 126 -4.48 10.69 13.85
CA THR A 126 -5.95 10.51 13.98
C THR A 126 -6.66 10.40 12.62
N SER A 127 -6.11 10.99 11.56
CA SER A 127 -6.55 10.86 10.18
C SER A 127 -5.86 9.70 9.43
N SER A 128 -5.51 8.62 10.13
CA SER A 128 -4.73 7.51 9.57
C SER A 128 -5.42 6.89 8.35
N SER A 129 -4.64 6.61 7.31
CA SER A 129 -5.11 5.86 6.14
C SER A 129 -5.55 4.43 6.46
N LEU A 130 -5.18 3.90 7.64
CA LEU A 130 -5.71 2.62 8.14
C LEU A 130 -7.24 2.68 8.29
N LEU A 131 -7.77 3.78 8.83
CA LEU A 131 -9.20 3.94 9.13
C LEU A 131 -10.05 4.16 7.87
N SER A 132 -9.48 4.79 6.84
CA SER A 132 -10.17 5.05 5.58
C SER A 132 -9.96 3.94 4.56
N LYS A 133 -9.22 2.88 4.89
CA LYS A 133 -8.94 1.80 3.95
C LYS A 133 -10.16 0.88 3.80
N GLY A 134 -10.84 1.02 2.67
CA GLY A 134 -11.91 0.10 2.25
C GLY A 134 -11.39 -1.25 1.76
N THR A 135 -12.31 -2.04 1.20
CA THR A 135 -11.99 -3.30 0.51
C THR A 135 -11.00 -3.04 -0.62
N HIS A 136 -10.01 -3.92 -0.79
CA HIS A 136 -8.98 -3.78 -1.80
C HIS A 136 -8.60 -5.13 -2.41
N ALA A 137 -7.65 -5.12 -3.35
CA ALA A 137 -7.27 -6.31 -4.13
C ALA A 137 -8.49 -6.96 -4.83
N GLY A 138 -9.34 -6.16 -5.47
CA GLY A 138 -10.53 -6.67 -6.16
C GLY A 138 -11.60 -7.24 -5.24
N GLY A 139 -11.58 -6.90 -3.94
CA GLY A 139 -12.50 -7.42 -2.93
C GLY A 139 -11.96 -8.61 -2.14
N ALA A 140 -10.81 -9.19 -2.53
CA ALA A 140 -10.18 -10.28 -1.80
C ALA A 140 -9.62 -9.83 -0.44
N ALA A 141 -9.22 -8.56 -0.32
CA ALA A 141 -8.77 -8.00 0.95
C ALA A 141 -9.91 -7.16 1.57
N PRO A 142 -10.40 -7.54 2.76
CA PRO A 142 -11.55 -6.89 3.36
C PRO A 142 -11.20 -5.48 3.88
N ALA A 143 -12.22 -4.65 4.05
CA ALA A 143 -12.12 -3.44 4.87
C ALA A 143 -11.99 -3.83 6.35
N LEU A 144 -11.58 -2.87 7.19
CA LEU A 144 -11.67 -3.05 8.64
C LEU A 144 -13.11 -3.32 9.06
N ALA A 145 -13.30 -4.36 9.88
CA ALA A 145 -14.57 -4.55 10.59
C ALA A 145 -14.79 -3.38 11.56
N PRO A 146 -16.05 -3.02 11.88
CA PRO A 146 -16.34 -1.91 12.79
C PRO A 146 -15.63 -2.00 14.14
N ALA A 147 -15.50 -3.20 14.71
CA ALA A 147 -14.79 -3.43 15.97
C ALA A 147 -13.26 -3.22 15.85
N GLN A 148 -12.66 -3.59 14.71
CA GLN A 148 -11.25 -3.32 14.43
C GLN A 148 -11.02 -1.82 14.26
N ALA A 149 -11.89 -1.14 13.52
CA ALA A 149 -11.82 0.31 13.32
C ALA A 149 -11.95 1.07 14.65
N ALA A 150 -12.87 0.67 15.54
CA ALA A 150 -13.01 1.24 16.88
C ALA A 150 -11.74 1.05 17.73
N THR A 151 -11.15 -0.15 17.71
CA THR A 151 -9.89 -0.46 18.41
C THR A 151 -8.73 0.43 17.89
N ILE A 152 -8.64 0.63 16.57
CA ILE A 152 -7.62 1.50 15.97
C ILE A 152 -7.88 2.97 16.32
N GLN A 153 -9.13 3.44 16.30
CA GLN A 153 -9.48 4.80 16.70
C GLN A 153 -9.09 5.08 18.16
N GLU A 154 -9.36 4.15 19.07
CA GLU A 154 -8.96 4.27 20.48
C GLU A 154 -7.44 4.36 20.62
N TRP A 155 -6.71 3.49 19.95
CA TRP A 155 -5.24 3.55 19.93
C TRP A 155 -4.72 4.88 19.40
N LEU A 156 -5.21 5.36 18.25
CA LEU A 156 -4.77 6.62 17.67
C LEU A 156 -5.14 7.83 18.55
N ALA A 157 -6.21 7.75 19.34
CA ALA A 157 -6.54 8.75 20.34
C ALA A 157 -5.58 8.73 21.54
N LEU A 158 -5.10 7.56 21.97
CA LEU A 158 -4.04 7.44 22.98
C LEU A 158 -2.73 8.04 22.45
N GLU A 159 -2.34 7.69 21.23
CA GLU A 159 -1.17 8.26 20.56
C GLU A 159 -1.24 9.79 20.49
N ALA A 160 -2.39 10.33 20.07
CA ALA A 160 -2.58 11.77 19.98
C ALA A 160 -2.42 12.47 21.33
N LYS A 161 -2.89 11.86 22.43
CA LYS A 161 -2.72 12.40 23.80
C LYS A 161 -1.27 12.37 24.25
N GLU A 162 -0.57 11.27 23.99
CA GLU A 162 0.83 11.11 24.41
C GLU A 162 1.77 12.01 23.59
N ARG A 163 1.47 12.23 22.31
CA ARG A 163 2.29 13.02 21.38
C ARG A 163 2.10 14.54 21.48
N VAL A 164 1.22 15.03 22.36
CA VAL A 164 1.03 16.48 22.55
C VAL A 164 2.36 17.15 22.93
N GLY A 165 2.73 18.19 22.19
CA GLY A 165 3.98 18.94 22.43
C GLY A 165 5.25 18.24 21.93
N GLN A 166 5.12 17.11 21.22
CA GLN A 166 6.26 16.41 20.64
C GLN A 166 6.40 16.68 19.14
N ALA A 167 7.62 16.54 18.63
CA ALA A 167 7.84 16.52 17.20
C ALA A 167 7.07 15.35 16.58
N ALA A 168 6.46 15.59 15.42
CA ALA A 168 5.83 14.53 14.65
C ALA A 168 6.86 13.42 14.33
N PRO A 169 6.42 12.15 14.24
CA PRO A 169 7.27 11.08 13.75
C PRO A 169 7.97 11.48 12.45
N VAL A 170 9.23 11.10 12.32
CA VAL A 170 9.96 11.30 11.06
C VAL A 170 9.34 10.38 10.01
N ASN A 171 8.59 10.96 9.08
CA ASN A 171 8.09 10.24 7.91
C ASN A 171 9.25 10.01 6.94
N ILE A 172 9.85 8.82 7.02
CA ILE A 172 10.99 8.46 6.17
C ILE A 172 10.61 8.56 4.70
N LEU A 173 9.40 8.11 4.33
CA LEU A 173 8.94 8.17 2.95
C LEU A 173 8.82 9.61 2.45
N GLU A 174 8.30 10.53 3.24
CA GLU A 174 8.27 11.95 2.87
C GLU A 174 9.68 12.52 2.65
N LYS A 175 10.64 12.14 3.50
CA LYS A 175 12.06 12.51 3.32
C LYS A 175 12.63 11.94 2.02
N VAL A 176 12.36 10.68 1.69
CA VAL A 176 12.78 10.10 0.39
C VAL A 176 12.08 10.77 -0.78
N GLY A 177 10.82 11.20 -0.63
CA GLY A 177 10.10 11.96 -1.64
C GLY A 177 10.84 13.26 -2.01
N SER A 178 11.52 13.91 -1.07
CA SER A 178 12.36 15.07 -1.37
C SER A 178 13.57 14.77 -2.29
N CYS A 179 13.93 13.49 -2.43
CA CYS A 179 15.02 13.01 -3.28
C CYS A 179 14.62 12.70 -4.72
N PHE A 180 13.32 12.78 -5.05
CA PHE A 180 12.82 12.44 -6.38
C PHE A 180 13.37 13.40 -7.43
N SER A 181 13.88 12.85 -8.53
CA SER A 181 14.34 13.60 -9.69
C SER A 181 13.21 13.77 -10.69
N GLN A 182 12.85 15.01 -11.00
CA GLN A 182 11.81 15.29 -12.00
C GLN A 182 12.19 14.74 -13.37
N GLY A 183 13.44 14.93 -13.83
CA GLY A 183 13.87 14.42 -15.13
C GLY A 183 13.82 12.89 -15.25
N LEU A 184 14.14 12.17 -14.17
CA LEU A 184 13.99 10.70 -14.15
C LEU A 184 12.51 10.29 -14.09
N PHE A 185 11.66 11.08 -13.42
CA PHE A 185 10.21 10.85 -13.40
C PHE A 185 9.57 11.06 -14.79
N GLU A 186 9.97 12.10 -15.49
CA GLU A 186 9.53 12.40 -16.86
C GLU A 186 9.93 11.29 -17.84
N ALA A 187 11.10 10.67 -17.64
CA ALA A 187 11.56 9.53 -18.45
C ALA A 187 10.66 8.28 -18.33
N ILE A 188 9.79 8.20 -17.31
CA ILE A 188 8.77 7.14 -17.19
C ILE A 188 7.66 7.32 -18.24
N GLN A 189 7.45 8.54 -18.73
CA GLN A 189 6.45 8.87 -19.75
C GLN A 189 5.02 8.46 -19.36
N TRP A 190 4.59 8.85 -18.16
CA TRP A 190 3.24 8.55 -17.66
C TRP A 190 2.11 9.06 -18.57
N GLY A 191 2.31 10.18 -19.26
CA GLY A 191 1.32 10.71 -20.21
C GLY A 191 1.09 9.83 -21.44
N ALA A 192 2.00 8.90 -21.71
CA ALA A 192 1.88 7.90 -22.77
C ALA A 192 1.34 6.55 -22.26
N LEU A 193 1.13 6.40 -20.95
CA LEU A 193 0.54 5.19 -20.40
C LEU A 193 -0.98 5.21 -20.62
N LYS A 194 -1.47 4.12 -21.20
CA LYS A 194 -2.87 3.91 -21.48
C LYS A 194 -3.34 2.58 -20.96
N THR A 195 -4.63 2.52 -20.74
CA THR A 195 -5.36 1.31 -20.41
C THR A 195 -5.52 0.41 -21.66
N VAL A 196 -5.75 -0.88 -21.45
CA VAL A 196 -6.00 -1.85 -22.54
C VAL A 196 -7.30 -2.62 -22.28
N ALA A 197 -8.12 -2.77 -23.32
CA ALA A 197 -9.40 -3.50 -23.27
C ALA A 197 -9.22 -4.98 -22.92
N ARG A 198 -10.20 -5.55 -22.22
CA ARG A 198 -10.38 -7.00 -22.09
C ARG A 198 -11.36 -7.57 -23.11
N THR A 199 -11.15 -8.84 -23.46
CA THR A 199 -12.04 -9.61 -24.34
C THR A 199 -13.41 -9.88 -23.73
N ASN A 200 -13.58 -9.73 -22.40
CA ASN A 200 -14.82 -10.02 -21.64
C ASN A 200 -15.19 -8.91 -20.63
N GLU A 201 -14.74 -7.67 -20.81
CA GLU A 201 -15.18 -6.58 -19.94
C GLU A 201 -16.63 -6.18 -20.26
N ASN A 202 -17.44 -5.94 -19.23
CA ASN A 202 -18.69 -5.22 -19.42
C ASN A 202 -18.35 -3.75 -19.74
N PRO A 203 -18.62 -3.28 -20.98
CA PRO A 203 -18.34 -1.90 -21.36
C PRO A 203 -19.14 -0.88 -20.55
N ASP A 204 -20.22 -1.27 -19.87
CA ASP A 204 -21.05 -0.39 -19.03
C ASP A 204 -20.52 -0.22 -17.59
N GLN A 205 -19.49 -0.98 -17.21
CA GLN A 205 -18.89 -0.94 -15.88
C GLN A 205 -17.45 -0.38 -15.88
N CYS A 206 -16.81 -0.38 -17.04
CA CYS A 206 -15.63 0.44 -17.30
C CYS A 206 -15.86 1.34 -18.52
N THR A 207 -17.07 1.90 -18.61
CA THR A 207 -17.44 2.89 -19.60
C THR A 207 -16.42 4.01 -19.48
N ASP A 208 -15.69 4.28 -20.56
CA ASP A 208 -14.58 5.26 -20.64
C ASP A 208 -13.21 4.82 -20.14
N CYS A 209 -12.97 3.53 -19.89
CA CYS A 209 -11.67 3.03 -19.46
C CYS A 209 -10.80 2.42 -20.57
N ASN A 210 -11.29 2.25 -21.80
CA ASN A 210 -10.54 1.55 -22.85
C ASN A 210 -9.70 2.53 -23.68
N ASP A 211 -8.36 2.35 -23.71
CA ASP A 211 -7.39 3.31 -24.25
C ASP A 211 -7.42 4.70 -23.57
N ALA A 212 -8.17 4.81 -22.48
CA ALA A 212 -8.25 6.02 -21.67
C ALA A 212 -6.95 6.25 -20.91
N ARG A 213 -6.61 7.52 -20.73
CA ARG A 213 -5.47 7.93 -19.92
C ARG A 213 -5.75 7.65 -18.45
N CYS A 214 -4.74 7.17 -17.73
CA CYS A 214 -4.83 6.91 -16.29
C CYS A 214 -5.28 8.15 -15.49
N ALA A 215 -4.95 9.35 -15.98
CA ALA A 215 -5.34 10.60 -15.37
C ALA A 215 -6.86 10.83 -15.29
N THR A 216 -7.65 10.15 -16.13
CA THR A 216 -9.11 10.22 -16.06
C THR A 216 -9.65 9.75 -14.70
N CYS A 217 -8.95 8.82 -14.05
CA CYS A 217 -9.41 8.18 -12.81
C CYS A 217 -8.50 8.45 -11.59
N HIS A 218 -7.29 8.97 -11.78
CA HIS A 218 -6.29 9.09 -10.70
C HIS A 218 -5.88 10.52 -10.36
N THR A 219 -6.57 11.54 -10.89
CA THR A 219 -6.36 12.95 -10.50
C THR A 219 -6.66 13.22 -9.03
N ALA A 220 -7.53 12.42 -8.40
CA ALA A 220 -7.83 12.51 -6.96
C ALA A 220 -6.88 11.68 -6.09
N GLY A 221 -5.94 10.92 -6.67
CA GLY A 221 -5.08 10.02 -5.91
C GLY A 221 -5.71 8.67 -5.56
N ASP A 222 -6.75 8.26 -6.29
CA ASP A 222 -7.48 7.03 -5.96
C ASP A 222 -6.58 5.80 -5.91
N ASN A 223 -6.88 4.92 -4.96
CA ASN A 223 -6.11 3.70 -4.69
C ASN A 223 -4.63 3.94 -4.35
N GLY A 224 -4.26 5.14 -3.89
CA GLY A 224 -2.88 5.44 -3.52
C GLY A 224 -1.96 5.54 -4.74
N PHE A 225 -2.50 5.95 -5.89
CA PHE A 225 -1.72 6.37 -7.05
C PHE A 225 -2.29 7.70 -7.54
N TYR A 226 -1.43 8.68 -7.75
CA TYR A 226 -1.83 10.00 -8.22
C TYR A 226 -1.33 10.19 -9.65
N MET A 227 -2.24 10.60 -10.55
CA MET A 227 -1.95 10.87 -11.95
C MET A 227 -2.75 12.07 -12.43
N GLY A 228 -2.08 13.23 -12.50
CA GLY A 228 -2.61 14.42 -13.15
C GLY A 228 -2.10 14.62 -14.57
N VAL A 229 -1.06 13.88 -15.01
CA VAL A 229 -0.40 14.09 -16.30
C VAL A 229 -1.40 13.92 -17.42
N ALA A 230 -1.46 14.93 -18.29
CA ALA A 230 -2.30 14.93 -19.48
C ALA A 230 -3.81 14.77 -19.19
N SER A 231 -4.25 15.12 -17.97
CA SER A 231 -5.66 15.30 -17.59
C SER A 231 -6.29 16.52 -18.26
N GLY A 232 -5.48 17.53 -18.59
CA GLY A 232 -5.96 18.87 -18.98
C GLY A 232 -6.58 19.67 -17.83
N VAL A 233 -6.74 19.06 -16.63
CA VAL A 233 -7.31 19.68 -15.43
C VAL A 233 -6.20 20.27 -14.55
N GLU A 234 -5.06 19.58 -14.47
CA GLU A 234 -3.93 19.98 -13.66
C GLU A 234 -2.62 20.02 -14.46
N PRO A 235 -1.66 20.91 -14.10
CA PRO A 235 -0.33 20.89 -14.68
C PRO A 235 0.36 19.54 -14.47
N ASP A 236 1.07 19.02 -15.47
CA ASP A 236 1.74 17.71 -15.41
C ASP A 236 2.66 17.55 -14.18
N ILE A 237 3.29 18.65 -13.75
CA ILE A 237 4.14 18.72 -12.54
C ILE A 237 3.40 18.29 -11.26
N LYS A 238 2.08 18.43 -11.22
CA LYS A 238 1.28 17.98 -10.06
C LYS A 238 1.43 16.48 -9.84
N THR A 239 1.60 15.68 -10.90
CA THR A 239 1.80 14.24 -10.75
C THR A 239 3.08 13.91 -10.02
N PHE A 240 4.15 14.60 -10.39
CA PHE A 240 5.43 14.48 -9.73
C PHE A 240 5.32 14.92 -8.27
N GLU A 241 4.75 16.10 -8.00
CA GLU A 241 4.58 16.62 -6.63
C GLU A 241 3.66 15.77 -5.76
N GLY A 242 2.59 15.20 -6.33
CA GLY A 242 1.73 14.23 -5.66
C GLY A 242 2.49 12.96 -5.33
N THR A 243 3.24 12.41 -6.29
CA THR A 243 3.98 11.15 -6.13
C THR A 243 4.99 11.17 -4.97
N LYS A 244 5.51 12.35 -4.59
CA LYS A 244 6.42 12.53 -3.45
C LYS A 244 5.75 12.34 -2.08
N LYS A 245 4.41 12.39 -2.03
CA LYS A 245 3.63 12.43 -0.79
C LYS A 245 3.09 11.06 -0.42
N THR A 246 2.86 10.85 0.88
CA THR A 246 2.04 9.74 1.37
C THR A 246 0.57 10.02 1.02
N PRO A 247 -0.20 9.03 0.53
CA PRO A 247 0.16 7.61 0.40
C PRO A 247 0.83 7.23 -0.95
N PHE A 248 0.94 8.14 -1.91
CA PHE A 248 1.31 7.84 -3.31
C PHE A 248 2.73 7.29 -3.48
N ILE A 249 3.68 7.80 -2.69
CA ILE A 249 5.07 7.37 -2.74
C ILE A 249 5.23 5.86 -2.48
N THR A 250 4.30 5.24 -1.75
CA THR A 250 4.32 3.80 -1.43
C THR A 250 4.24 2.89 -2.66
N ARG A 251 3.83 3.43 -3.82
CA ARG A 251 3.85 2.71 -5.11
C ARG A 251 5.24 2.53 -5.70
N TYR A 252 6.18 3.37 -5.27
CA TYR A 252 7.55 3.44 -5.79
C TYR A 252 8.56 2.99 -4.73
N ILE A 253 8.33 3.37 -3.47
CA ILE A 253 9.26 3.11 -2.37
C ILE A 253 8.49 2.56 -1.17
N GLY A 254 8.95 1.41 -0.69
CA GLY A 254 8.54 0.82 0.58
C GLY A 254 9.57 1.09 1.67
N LEU A 255 9.29 0.58 2.87
CA LEU A 255 10.26 0.51 3.95
C LEU A 255 10.43 -0.96 4.37
N SER A 256 11.67 -1.36 4.60
CA SER A 256 12.04 -2.58 5.31
C SER A 256 12.76 -2.15 6.58
N GLY A 257 12.07 -2.17 7.72
CA GLY A 257 12.58 -1.44 8.87
C GLY A 257 12.47 0.06 8.62
N THR A 258 13.52 0.80 8.96
CA THR A 258 13.67 2.22 8.62
C THR A 258 14.35 2.44 7.27
N GLN A 259 14.76 1.37 6.57
CA GLN A 259 15.49 1.46 5.31
C GLN A 259 14.50 1.57 4.13
N PRO A 260 14.63 2.60 3.28
CA PRO A 260 13.89 2.66 2.03
C PRO A 260 14.28 1.51 1.11
N VAL A 261 13.28 0.84 0.54
CA VAL A 261 13.45 -0.24 -0.42
C VAL A 261 12.56 0.00 -1.63
N PRO A 262 12.91 -0.51 -2.83
CA PRO A 262 12.02 -0.43 -3.97
C PRO A 262 10.66 -1.05 -3.68
N SER A 263 9.58 -0.36 -4.05
CA SER A 263 8.24 -0.92 -4.13
C SER A 263 7.93 -1.28 -5.58
N TYR A 264 7.38 -2.47 -5.79
CA TYR A 264 6.93 -2.91 -7.10
C TYR A 264 5.43 -2.68 -7.29
N GLY A 265 4.84 -1.75 -6.53
CA GLY A 265 3.39 -1.52 -6.51
C GLY A 265 2.80 -1.23 -7.88
N VAL A 266 3.49 -0.43 -8.72
CA VAL A 266 3.05 -0.17 -10.10
C VAL A 266 3.15 -1.44 -10.96
N ARG A 267 4.30 -2.13 -10.92
CA ARG A 267 4.52 -3.36 -11.70
C ARG A 267 3.51 -4.43 -11.37
N ILE A 268 3.30 -4.68 -10.08
CA ILE A 268 2.36 -5.69 -9.61
C ILE A 268 0.94 -5.31 -10.04
N LYS A 269 0.59 -4.03 -10.10
CA LYS A 269 -0.70 -3.62 -10.67
C LYS A 269 -0.80 -3.84 -12.18
N ALA A 270 0.26 -3.62 -12.94
CA ALA A 270 0.30 -3.98 -14.36
C ALA A 270 0.21 -5.50 -14.59
N GLN A 271 0.71 -6.31 -13.66
CA GLN A 271 0.73 -7.78 -13.77
C GLN A 271 -0.54 -8.45 -13.22
N ALA A 272 -1.08 -7.97 -12.10
CA ALA A 272 -2.27 -8.55 -11.45
C ALA A 272 -3.47 -8.58 -12.39
N VAL A 273 -3.55 -7.62 -13.29
CA VAL A 273 -4.57 -7.57 -14.31
C VAL A 273 -4.36 -8.61 -15.41
N ALA A 274 -3.14 -9.10 -15.67
CA ALA A 274 -2.91 -10.13 -16.69
C ALA A 274 -3.48 -11.51 -16.29
N VAL A 275 -3.61 -11.79 -14.99
CA VAL A 275 -3.93 -13.12 -14.44
C VAL A 275 -5.11 -13.15 -13.45
N GLY A 276 -5.61 -12.00 -12.98
CA GLY A 276 -6.66 -11.90 -11.97
C GLY A 276 -8.10 -11.99 -12.53
N PRO A 277 -9.11 -12.08 -11.65
CA PRO A 277 -10.51 -12.17 -12.04
C PRO A 277 -10.96 -10.95 -12.86
N ASP A 278 -11.95 -11.19 -13.73
CA ASP A 278 -12.61 -10.11 -14.43
C ASP A 278 -13.12 -9.07 -13.41
N TYR A 279 -12.85 -7.79 -13.69
CA TYR A 279 -13.32 -6.63 -12.91
C TYR A 279 -12.53 -6.11 -11.68
N SER A 280 -11.18 -6.13 -11.69
CA SER A 280 -10.38 -5.37 -10.69
C SER A 280 -9.42 -4.36 -11.35
N HIS A 281 -9.89 -3.12 -11.59
CA HIS A 281 -9.14 -2.00 -12.20
C HIS A 281 -8.81 -2.16 -13.71
N PRO A 282 -8.85 -1.08 -14.53
CA PRO A 282 -8.43 -1.13 -15.93
C PRO A 282 -7.02 -1.70 -16.08
N LYS A 283 -6.82 -2.59 -17.07
CA LYS A 283 -5.49 -3.15 -17.37
C LYS A 283 -4.61 -2.08 -17.98
N PHE A 284 -3.30 -2.11 -17.72
CA PHE A 284 -2.31 -1.36 -18.48
C PHE A 284 -1.04 -2.20 -18.63
N VAL A 285 -0.25 -1.91 -19.66
CA VAL A 285 1.01 -2.62 -19.90
C VAL A 285 2.17 -1.68 -19.59
N LEU A 286 3.04 -2.12 -18.68
CA LEU A 286 4.37 -1.55 -18.52
C LEU A 286 5.28 -2.16 -19.57
N THR A 287 5.79 -1.34 -20.48
CA THR A 287 6.85 -1.79 -21.40
C THR A 287 8.15 -1.99 -20.61
N PRO A 288 9.09 -2.82 -21.10
CA PRO A 288 10.40 -2.99 -20.46
C PRO A 288 11.13 -1.66 -20.24
N GLU A 289 11.04 -0.73 -21.19
CA GLU A 289 11.67 0.59 -21.11
C GLU A 289 11.08 1.41 -19.96
N ARG A 290 9.75 1.38 -19.81
CA ARG A 290 9.05 2.09 -18.72
C ARG A 290 9.32 1.47 -17.36
N GLU A 291 9.35 0.13 -17.27
CA GLU A 291 9.74 -0.55 -16.03
C GLU A 291 11.18 -0.19 -15.64
N ASN A 292 12.10 -0.17 -16.61
CA ASN A 292 13.48 0.26 -16.36
C ASN A 292 13.56 1.72 -15.89
N ALA A 293 12.80 2.63 -16.50
CA ALA A 293 12.75 4.03 -16.07
C ALA A 293 12.25 4.18 -14.62
N ILE A 294 11.22 3.41 -14.22
CA ILE A 294 10.75 3.37 -12.83
C ILE A 294 11.85 2.87 -11.90
N ASN A 295 12.56 1.80 -12.27
CA ASN A 295 13.64 1.24 -11.45
C ASN A 295 14.79 2.24 -11.27
N VAL A 296 15.20 2.93 -12.33
CA VAL A 296 16.23 3.98 -12.26
C VAL A 296 15.79 5.14 -11.37
N PHE A 297 14.56 5.62 -11.55
CA PHE A 297 13.97 6.68 -10.73
C PHE A 297 13.95 6.32 -9.23
N VAL A 298 13.51 5.10 -8.89
CA VAL A 298 13.45 4.60 -7.51
C VAL A 298 14.84 4.42 -6.91
N SER A 299 15.76 3.79 -7.66
CA SER A 299 17.11 3.52 -7.20
C SER A 299 17.90 4.81 -6.93
N ASP A 300 17.75 5.82 -7.81
CA ASP A 300 18.35 7.14 -7.64
C ASP A 300 17.89 7.81 -6.34
N ALA A 301 16.58 7.84 -6.08
CA ALA A 301 16.03 8.45 -4.87
C ALA A 301 16.53 7.77 -3.59
N ILE A 302 16.54 6.43 -3.55
CA ILE A 302 17.05 5.65 -2.41
C ILE A 302 18.55 5.89 -2.23
N THR A 303 19.32 5.91 -3.32
CA THR A 303 20.77 6.16 -3.28
C THR A 303 21.08 7.55 -2.73
N LYS A 304 20.37 8.58 -3.18
CA LYS A 304 20.54 9.96 -2.70
C LYS A 304 20.17 10.09 -1.23
N TYR A 305 19.07 9.47 -0.80
CA TYR A 305 18.65 9.47 0.60
C TYR A 305 19.70 8.80 1.51
N ASN A 306 20.14 7.59 1.15
CA ASN A 306 21.15 6.85 1.91
C ASN A 306 22.51 7.57 1.93
N GLY A 307 22.84 8.28 0.84
CA GLY A 307 24.01 9.15 0.73
C GLY A 307 23.86 10.52 1.42
N LYS A 308 22.73 10.79 2.08
CA LYS A 308 22.42 12.07 2.75
C LYS A 308 22.49 13.31 1.84
N LEU A 309 22.24 13.10 0.55
CA LEU A 309 22.23 14.17 -0.47
C LEU A 309 20.90 14.96 -0.49
N CYS A 310 19.90 14.48 0.24
CA CYS A 310 18.53 14.99 0.37
C CYS A 310 17.89 14.40 1.63
N GLY A 311 16.66 14.81 1.98
CA GLY A 311 15.91 14.23 3.10
C GLY A 311 16.43 14.59 4.50
N ASN A 312 17.25 15.65 4.62
CA ASN A 312 17.69 16.19 5.90
C ASN A 312 16.52 16.87 6.63
#